data_AF-F0W630-F1
#
_entry.id   AF-F0W630-F1
#
_cell.length_a   1.000
_cell.length_b   1.000
_cell.length_c   1.000
_cell.angle_alpha   90.00
_cell.angle_beta   90.00
_cell.angle_gamma   90.00
#
_symmetry.space_group_name_H-M   'P 1'
#
loop_
_entity.id
_entity.type
_entity.pdbx_description
1 polymer ?
#
loop_
_entity_poly.entity_id
_entity_poly.type
_entity_poly.pdbx_seq_one_letter_code
_entity_poly.pdbx_strand_id
1 'polypeptide(L)'
;MDWLLDSGSGSHMSLFEEEFSDLKMLKTSVPLTVANGVQMTATRAGTVPVVLENGTHVKIYDVLLVSGMDRRLLSVSVLVSRGVNVKFAGQWCCITKSENVVSNLKKRGNYPSCDVPSE
;
A
#
# COMPACT_ATOMS: atom_id res chain seq x y z
N MET A 1 -5.75 5.55 -9.20
CA MET A 1 -5.20 4.36 -8.50
C MET A 1 -5.23 4.58 -7.00
N ASP A 2 -6.23 4.02 -6.31
CA ASP A 2 -6.41 4.34 -4.90
C ASP A 2 -5.81 3.25 -4.00
N TRP A 3 -5.07 3.69 -2.97
CA TRP A 3 -4.46 2.85 -1.94
C TRP A 3 -5.16 3.08 -0.59
N LEU A 4 -5.50 1.99 0.10
CA LEU A 4 -6.02 2.04 1.46
C LEU A 4 -4.85 1.94 2.44
N LEU A 5 -4.69 2.94 3.30
CA LEU A 5 -3.69 2.88 4.37
C LEU A 5 -4.23 2.00 5.51
N ASP A 6 -3.57 0.87 5.77
CA ASP A 6 -4.07 -0.17 6.67
C ASP A 6 -3.02 -0.54 7.73
N SER A 7 -3.35 -0.28 9.00
CA SER A 7 -2.51 -0.67 10.14
C SER A 7 -2.65 -2.13 10.55
N GLY A 8 -3.73 -2.80 10.15
CA GLY A 8 -3.96 -4.23 10.41
C GLY A 8 -3.27 -5.13 9.40
N SER A 9 -2.85 -4.60 8.25
CA SER A 9 -2.13 -5.35 7.24
C SER A 9 -0.65 -5.54 7.60
N GLY A 10 -0.14 -6.77 7.45
CA GLY A 10 1.28 -7.10 7.55
C GLY A 10 2.07 -6.99 6.24
N SER A 11 1.43 -6.61 5.12
CA SER A 11 2.09 -6.53 3.80
C SER A 11 1.45 -5.47 2.92
N HIS A 12 2.22 -4.89 2.00
CA HIS A 12 1.63 -4.14 0.89
C HIS A 12 0.99 -5.13 -0.09
N MET A 13 -0.20 -4.82 -0.61
CA MET A 13 -0.91 -5.73 -1.50
C MET A 13 -1.58 -4.98 -2.64
N SER A 14 -1.49 -5.52 -3.86
CA SER A 14 -2.28 -5.10 -5.01
C SER A 14 -2.94 -6.32 -5.67
N LEU A 15 -4.04 -6.06 -6.39
CA LEU A 15 -4.81 -7.05 -7.15
C LEU A 15 -4.51 -7.02 -8.66
N PHE A 16 -3.80 -5.99 -9.14
CA PHE A 16 -3.58 -5.72 -10.55
C PHE A 16 -2.11 -5.99 -10.91
N GLU A 17 -1.86 -6.96 -11.78
CA GLU A 17 -0.52 -7.38 -12.18
C GLU A 17 0.18 -6.32 -13.03
N GLU A 18 -0.58 -5.60 -13.86
CA GLU A 18 -0.14 -4.54 -14.76
C GLU A 18 0.47 -3.33 -14.05
N GLU A 19 0.30 -3.22 -12.72
CA GLU A 19 0.86 -2.12 -11.92
C GLU A 19 2.31 -2.33 -11.54
N PHE A 20 2.83 -3.54 -11.71
CA PHE A 20 4.15 -3.89 -11.22
C PHE A 20 5.22 -3.63 -12.28
N SER A 21 6.30 -2.96 -11.86
CA SER A 21 7.46 -2.75 -12.73
C SER A 21 8.40 -3.95 -12.81
N ASP A 22 8.36 -4.85 -11.83
CA ASP A 22 9.33 -5.96 -11.64
C ASP A 22 8.72 -7.16 -10.90
N LEU A 23 7.52 -7.58 -11.32
CA LEU A 23 6.82 -8.71 -10.69
C LEU A 23 7.57 -10.03 -10.86
N LYS A 24 7.85 -10.71 -9.76
CA LYS A 24 8.61 -11.98 -9.73
C LYS A 24 7.95 -13.03 -8.84
N MET A 25 8.26 -14.29 -9.12
CA MET A 25 7.84 -15.42 -8.27
C MET A 25 8.59 -15.40 -6.94
N LEU A 26 7.87 -15.62 -5.86
CA LEU A 26 8.43 -15.76 -4.51
C LEU A 26 9.04 -17.16 -4.35
N LYS A 27 10.16 -17.24 -3.61
CA LYS A 27 10.76 -18.53 -3.26
C LYS A 27 9.85 -19.39 -2.38
N THR A 28 9.10 -18.72 -1.50
CA THR A 28 8.13 -19.32 -0.60
C THR A 28 6.83 -18.55 -0.72
N SER A 29 5.72 -19.26 -0.91
CA SER A 29 4.40 -18.64 -0.95
C SER A 29 4.05 -18.03 0.40
N VAL A 30 3.37 -16.88 0.39
CA VAL A 30 2.97 -16.16 1.61
C VAL A 30 1.49 -16.45 1.88
N PRO A 31 1.15 -17.18 2.96
CA PRO A 31 -0.23 -17.35 3.36
C PRO A 31 -0.75 -16.03 3.95
N LEU A 32 -1.97 -15.68 3.58
CA LEU A 32 -2.66 -14.46 3.99
C LEU A 32 -4.02 -14.84 4.57
N THR A 33 -4.43 -14.17 5.63
CA THR A 33 -5.81 -14.22 6.13
C THR A 33 -6.37 -12.82 6.05
N VAL A 34 -7.37 -12.61 5.21
CA VAL A 34 -8.05 -11.32 5.10
C VAL A 34 -9.12 -11.18 6.17
N ALA A 35 -9.63 -9.96 6.36
CA ALA A 35 -10.52 -9.61 7.47
C ALA A 35 -11.81 -10.44 7.55
N ASN A 36 -12.29 -10.99 6.42
CA ASN A 36 -13.45 -11.88 6.38
C ASN A 36 -13.12 -13.35 6.74
N GLY A 37 -11.89 -13.64 7.16
CA GLY A 37 -11.42 -14.97 7.52
C GLY A 37 -11.02 -15.85 6.33
N VAL A 38 -11.16 -15.36 5.09
CA VAL A 38 -10.74 -16.11 3.90
C VAL A 38 -9.22 -16.23 3.89
N GLN A 39 -8.74 -17.45 3.67
CA GLN A 39 -7.33 -17.72 3.45
C GLN A 39 -6.99 -17.56 1.97
N MET A 40 -5.92 -16.82 1.71
CA MET A 40 -5.37 -16.62 0.38
C MET A 40 -3.87 -16.89 0.40
N THR A 41 -3.28 -17.05 -0.79
CA THR A 41 -1.85 -17.28 -0.92
C THR A 41 -1.28 -16.36 -1.98
N ALA A 42 -0.28 -15.55 -1.61
CA ALA A 42 0.50 -14.79 -2.57
C ALA A 42 1.71 -15.60 -3.03
N THR A 43 1.88 -15.74 -4.34
CA THR A 43 3.02 -16.45 -4.95
C THR A 43 3.97 -15.51 -5.67
N ARG A 44 3.59 -14.24 -5.84
CA ARG A 44 4.36 -13.23 -6.58
C ARG A 44 4.39 -11.92 -5.82
N ALA A 45 5.50 -11.20 -5.98
CA ALA A 45 5.68 -9.88 -5.41
C ALA A 45 6.56 -9.00 -6.31
N GLY A 46 6.47 -7.69 -6.15
CA GLY A 46 7.30 -6.75 -6.88
C GLY A 46 7.16 -5.33 -6.37
N THR A 47 7.51 -4.38 -7.21
CA THR A 47 7.50 -2.95 -6.96
C THR A 47 6.40 -2.30 -7.78
N VAL A 48 5.60 -1.45 -7.13
CA VAL A 48 4.58 -0.63 -7.80
C VAL A 48 5.06 0.84 -7.79
N PRO A 49 5.31 1.45 -8.96
CA PRO A 49 5.54 2.88 -9.05
C PRO A 49 4.23 3.64 -8.84
N VAL A 50 4.28 4.71 -8.05
CA VAL A 50 3.13 5.58 -7.78
C VAL A 50 3.55 7.03 -7.99
N VAL A 51 2.69 7.81 -8.63
CA VAL A 51 2.84 9.26 -8.73
C VAL A 51 1.87 9.89 -7.74
N LEU A 52 2.40 10.68 -6.82
CA LEU A 52 1.61 11.41 -5.84
C LEU A 52 1.00 12.67 -6.47
N GLU A 53 -0.03 13.24 -5.85
CA GLU A 53 -0.70 14.46 -6.34
C GLU A 53 0.25 15.65 -6.55
N ASN A 54 1.31 15.72 -5.76
CA ASN A 54 2.35 16.74 -5.90
C ASN A 54 3.37 16.46 -7.02
N GLY A 55 3.12 15.46 -7.88
CA GLY A 55 4.00 15.03 -8.98
C GLY A 55 5.19 14.19 -8.53
N THR A 56 5.35 13.89 -7.24
CA THR A 56 6.48 13.10 -6.75
C THR A 56 6.31 11.64 -7.15
N HIS A 57 7.33 11.08 -7.80
CA HIS A 57 7.41 9.66 -8.10
C HIS A 57 7.93 8.89 -6.87
N VAL A 58 7.15 7.93 -6.41
CA VAL A 58 7.51 7.02 -5.32
C VAL A 58 7.43 5.57 -5.77
N LYS A 59 8.13 4.68 -5.08
CA LYS A 59 8.10 3.24 -5.32
C LYS A 59 7.66 2.54 -4.04
N ILE A 60 6.65 1.68 -4.17
CA ILE A 60 6.21 0.80 -3.09
C ILE A 60 6.86 -0.56 -3.35
N TYR A 61 7.81 -0.93 -2.49
CA TYR A 61 8.58 -2.18 -2.61
C TYR A 61 7.92 -3.33 -1.88
N ASP A 62 8.18 -4.56 -2.34
CA ASP A 62 7.69 -5.83 -1.77
C ASP A 62 6.16 -5.88 -1.65
N VAL A 63 5.47 -5.42 -2.69
CA VAL A 63 4.01 -5.53 -2.82
C VAL A 63 3.67 -6.95 -3.25
N LEU A 64 2.76 -7.61 -2.54
CA LEU A 64 2.22 -8.91 -2.91
C LEU A 64 1.14 -8.73 -3.98
N LEU A 65 1.17 -9.58 -5.03
CA LEU A 65 0.04 -9.72 -5.94
C LEU A 65 -0.97 -10.70 -5.34
N VAL A 66 -2.17 -10.22 -5.08
CA VAL A 66 -3.25 -10.99 -4.44
C VAL A 66 -4.56 -10.73 -5.19
N SER A 67 -4.92 -11.65 -6.07
CA SER A 67 -6.19 -11.60 -6.79
C SER A 67 -7.37 -11.79 -5.83
N GLY A 68 -8.49 -11.10 -6.08
CA GLY A 68 -9.72 -11.25 -5.30
C GLY A 68 -9.85 -10.35 -4.07
N MET A 69 -8.94 -9.37 -3.89
CA MET A 69 -9.16 -8.26 -2.96
C MET A 69 -10.03 -7.18 -3.60
N ASP A 70 -10.70 -6.36 -2.79
CA ASP A 70 -11.51 -5.25 -3.29
C ASP A 70 -10.70 -3.95 -3.47
N ARG A 71 -9.53 -3.85 -2.82
CA ARG A 71 -8.70 -2.64 -2.78
C ARG A 71 -7.22 -2.97 -2.60
N ARG A 72 -6.35 -2.04 -3.01
CA ARG A 72 -4.90 -2.07 -2.70
C ARG A 72 -4.68 -1.69 -1.24
N LEU A 73 -3.76 -2.35 -0.57
CA LEU A 73 -3.43 -2.12 0.83
C LEU A 73 -2.00 -1.59 0.97
N LEU A 74 -1.87 -0.42 1.58
CA LEU A 74 -0.60 0.14 2.01
C LEU A 74 -0.45 -0.12 3.51
N SER A 75 0.29 -1.16 3.87
CA SER A 75 0.55 -1.50 5.28
C SER A 75 1.32 -0.39 6.02
N VAL A 76 0.73 0.13 7.10
CA VAL A 76 1.39 1.09 8.00
C VAL A 76 2.56 0.45 8.73
N SER A 77 2.42 -0.81 9.17
CA SER A 77 3.48 -1.51 9.91
C SER A 77 4.73 -1.71 9.05
N VAL A 78 4.56 -1.99 7.75
CA VAL A 78 5.67 -2.08 6.79
C VAL A 78 6.31 -0.71 6.49
N LEU A 79 5.51 0.37 6.43
CA LEU A 79 6.05 1.73 6.30
C LEU A 79 6.94 2.08 7.51
N VAL A 80 6.42 1.86 8.72
CA VAL A 80 7.12 2.18 9.97
C VAL A 80 8.40 1.35 10.12
N SER A 81 8.37 0.06 9.78
CA SER A 81 9.56 -0.79 9.83
C SER A 81 10.67 -0.34 8.86
N ARG A 82 10.31 0.41 7.81
CA ARG A 82 11.24 1.01 6.84
C ARG A 82 11.62 2.46 7.18
N GLY A 83 11.35 2.91 8.40
CA GLY A 83 11.70 4.25 8.89
C GLY A 83 10.81 5.37 8.33
N VAL A 84 9.64 5.04 7.78
CA VAL A 84 8.64 6.04 7.37
C VAL A 84 7.75 6.36 8.57
N ASN A 85 7.56 7.65 8.85
CA ASN A 85 6.65 8.09 9.88
C ASN A 85 5.24 8.26 9.29
N VAL A 86 4.23 7.78 10.01
CA VAL A 86 2.82 7.94 9.65
C VAL A 86 2.10 8.58 10.83
N LYS A 87 1.62 9.81 10.65
CA LYS A 87 0.94 10.58 11.69
C LYS A 87 -0.52 10.82 11.33
N PHE A 88 -1.42 10.35 12.17
CA PHE A 88 -2.85 10.61 12.07
C PHE A 88 -3.23 11.84 12.90
N ALA A 89 -3.96 12.78 12.29
CA ALA A 89 -4.44 14.01 12.93
C ALA A 89 -5.86 14.34 12.44
N GLY A 90 -6.86 13.94 13.21
CA GLY A 90 -8.27 14.14 12.86
C GLY A 90 -8.64 13.42 11.56
N GLN A 91 -9.01 14.18 10.53
CA GLN A 91 -9.36 13.68 9.20
C GLN A 91 -8.15 13.58 8.26
N TRP A 92 -6.94 13.77 8.75
CA TRP A 92 -5.74 13.81 7.93
C TRP A 92 -4.74 12.77 8.40
N CYS A 93 -3.96 12.28 7.45
CA CYS A 93 -2.80 11.43 7.68
C CYS A 93 -1.60 12.02 6.93
N CYS A 94 -0.47 12.19 7.62
CA CYS A 94 0.77 12.67 7.04
C CYS A 94 1.79 11.52 7.03
N ILE A 95 2.38 11.25 5.87
CA ILE A 95 3.45 10.28 5.69
C ILE A 95 4.74 11.07 5.46
N THR A 96 5.75 10.85 6.29
CA THR A 96 7.05 11.53 6.17
C THR A 96 8.21 10.53 6.18
N LYS A 97 9.29 10.88 5.49
CA LYS A 97 10.53 10.09 5.45
C LYS A 97 11.71 11.04 5.56
N SER A 98 12.58 10.82 6.55
CA SER A 98 13.74 11.69 6.81
C SER A 98 13.35 13.18 6.87
N GLU A 99 12.31 13.49 7.67
CA GLU A 99 11.72 14.84 7.85
C GLU A 99 11.03 15.47 6.63
N ASN A 100 11.14 14.86 5.45
CA ASN A 100 10.43 15.31 4.26
C ASN A 100 9.01 14.74 4.24
N VAL A 101 8.02 15.60 3.99
CA VAL A 101 6.65 15.17 3.76
C VAL A 101 6.58 14.45 2.43
N VAL A 102 6.28 13.16 2.48
CA VAL A 102 6.07 12.33 1.29
C VAL A 102 4.65 12.56 0.79
N SER A 103 3.65 12.53 1.67
CA SER A 103 2.26 12.71 1.29
C SER A 103 1.39 13.20 2.43
N ASN A 104 0.36 13.98 2.11
CA ASN A 104 -0.74 14.34 3.01
C ASN A 104 -2.03 13.73 2.45
N LEU A 105 -2.68 12.90 3.25
CA LEU A 105 -3.85 12.12 2.86
C LEU A 105 -5.05 12.57 3.67
N LYS A 106 -6.20 12.69 3.02
CA LYS A 106 -7.47 12.91 3.70
C LYS A 106 -8.16 11.57 3.94
N LYS A 107 -8.72 11.40 5.13
CA LYS A 107 -9.56 10.27 5.47
C LYS A 107 -10.83 10.30 4.63
N ARG A 108 -11.14 9.20 3.93
CA ARG A 108 -12.44 8.97 3.26
C ARG A 108 -13.20 7.91 4.04
N GLY A 109 -14.24 8.32 4.78
CA GLY A 109 -14.98 7.44 5.68
C GLY A 109 -14.15 7.04 6.90
N ASN A 110 -14.13 5.75 7.25
CA ASN A 110 -13.36 5.25 8.40
C ASN A 110 -11.88 4.99 8.11
N TYR A 111 -11.43 5.19 6.87
CA TYR A 111 -10.06 4.85 6.46
C TYR A 111 -9.35 5.99 5.73
N PRO A 112 -8.02 6.13 5.90
CA PRO A 112 -7.21 7.00 5.05
C PRO A 112 -7.07 6.38 3.66
N SER A 113 -7.43 7.12 2.61
CA SER A 113 -7.16 6.73 1.22
C SER A 113 -6.18 7.69 0.56
N CYS A 114 -5.28 7.16 -0.27
CA CYS A 114 -4.60 7.94 -1.28
C CYS A 114 -5.49 7.90 -2.52
N ASP A 115 -6.12 9.01 -2.88
CA ASP A 115 -6.74 9.12 -4.20
C ASP A 115 -5.63 9.45 -5.22
N VAL A 116 -5.58 8.76 -6.35
CA VAL A 116 -4.77 9.19 -7.50
C VAL A 116 -5.74 9.58 -8.60
N PRO A 117 -5.74 10.85 -9.08
CA PRO A 117 -6.67 11.28 -10.12
C PRO A 117 -6.49 10.42 -11.37
N SER A 118 -7.60 9.96 -11.93
CA SER A 118 -7.66 9.49 -13.32
C SER A 118 -7.65 10.69 -14.24
N GLU A 119 -6.71 10.76 -15.17
CA GLU A 119 -6.90 11.52 -16.41
C GLU A 119 -8.06 10.92 -17.22
#